data_AF-A0A2J6H820-F1
#
_entry.id   AF-A0A2J6H820-F1
#
_cell.length_a   1.000
_cell.length_b   1.000
_cell.length_c   1.000
_cell.angle_alpha   90.00
_cell.angle_beta   90.00
_cell.angle_gamma   90.00
#
_symmetry.space_group_name_H-M   'P 1'
#
loop_
_entity.id
_entity.type
_entity.pdbx_description
1 polymer ?
#
loop_
_entity_poly.entity_id
_entity_poly.type
_entity_poly.pdbx_seq_one_letter_code
_entity_poly.pdbx_strand_id
1 'polypeptide(L)'
;PVAGQKYYGRGPIQLSYNGNYGYASDCIFGDKKILLNTPGLVETDPVVAFKTAIYFWMTPETRKPSAHDVMTGKWQPSAADKAKGRTPGFGMTILIVNGELECNKGENNYSMKDRIGFYQFFLKKLGVTDPNCACSCGKMEPYKY
;
A
#
# COMPACT_ATOMS: atom_id res chain seq x y z
N PRO A 1 8.77 14.05 -14.90
CA PRO A 1 9.72 14.37 -13.79
C PRO A 1 10.23 15.80 -14.00
N VAL A 2 10.55 16.52 -12.94
CA VAL A 2 11.05 17.90 -13.00
C VAL A 2 12.56 17.90 -12.78
N ALA A 3 13.30 18.65 -13.59
CA ALA A 3 14.76 18.74 -13.46
C ALA A 3 15.16 19.21 -12.04
N GLY A 4 16.17 18.58 -11.47
CA GLY A 4 16.63 18.86 -10.10
C GLY A 4 15.80 18.26 -8.98
N GLN A 5 14.61 17.70 -9.26
CA GLN A 5 13.77 17.06 -8.24
C GLN A 5 14.03 15.55 -8.13
N LYS A 6 13.90 15.03 -6.90
CA LYS A 6 14.07 13.60 -6.58
C LYS A 6 12.81 13.02 -5.94
N TYR A 7 12.42 11.82 -6.36
CA TYR A 7 11.18 11.14 -5.96
C TYR A 7 11.45 9.82 -5.22
N TYR A 8 12.34 9.87 -4.23
CA TYR A 8 12.56 8.77 -3.30
C TYR A 8 11.43 8.69 -2.25
N GLY A 9 11.45 7.65 -1.41
CA GLY A 9 10.41 7.39 -0.42
C GLY A 9 10.23 8.51 0.60
N ARG A 10 9.01 9.04 0.72
CA ARG A 10 8.64 10.05 1.73
C ARG A 10 7.32 9.72 2.41
N GLY A 11 7.12 10.26 3.61
CA GLY A 11 5.89 10.13 4.37
C GLY A 11 5.61 8.70 4.86
N PRO A 12 4.42 8.46 5.45
CA PRO A 12 4.09 7.21 6.12
C PRO A 12 4.06 5.97 5.20
N ILE A 13 3.74 6.14 3.92
CA ILE A 13 3.70 5.04 2.95
C ILE A 13 4.98 4.94 2.10
N GLN A 14 5.99 5.77 2.38
CA GLN A 14 7.22 5.87 1.58
C GLN A 14 6.92 6.07 0.08
N LEU A 15 6.07 7.05 -0.24
CA LEU A 15 5.66 7.36 -1.62
C LEU A 15 6.91 7.59 -2.48
N SER A 16 7.05 6.81 -3.54
CA SER A 16 8.24 6.75 -4.41
C SER A 16 7.85 6.82 -5.87
N TYR A 17 8.79 7.22 -6.73
CA TYR A 17 8.63 7.41 -8.18
C TYR A 17 7.78 8.63 -8.57
N ASN A 18 8.23 9.37 -9.60
CA ASN A 18 7.58 10.59 -10.05
C ASN A 18 6.11 10.38 -10.46
N GLY A 19 5.76 9.22 -11.03
CA GLY A 19 4.37 8.90 -11.40
C GLY A 19 3.44 8.96 -10.20
N ASN A 20 3.83 8.32 -9.09
CA ASN A 20 3.03 8.29 -7.87
C ASN A 20 2.89 9.66 -7.21
N TYR A 21 3.95 10.47 -7.21
CA TYR A 21 3.87 11.86 -6.75
C TYR A 21 2.87 12.67 -7.60
N GLY A 22 2.91 12.52 -8.93
CA GLY A 22 1.97 13.18 -9.83
C GLY A 22 0.52 12.78 -9.58
N TYR A 23 0.22 11.49 -9.49
CA TYR A 23 -1.15 11.01 -9.25
C TYR A 23 -1.67 11.40 -7.86
N ALA A 24 -0.84 11.29 -6.82
CA ALA A 24 -1.21 11.76 -5.48
C ALA A 24 -1.48 13.28 -5.49
N SER A 25 -0.66 14.05 -6.20
CA SER A 25 -0.83 15.50 -6.32
C SER A 25 -2.14 15.88 -7.01
N ASP A 26 -2.49 15.18 -8.08
CA ASP A 26 -3.75 15.38 -8.80
C ASP A 26 -4.96 15.11 -7.89
N CYS A 27 -4.93 14.01 -7.14
CA CYS A 27 -6.01 13.66 -6.22
C CYS A 27 -6.13 14.65 -5.06
N ILE A 28 -5.01 15.07 -4.48
CA ILE A 28 -4.99 15.88 -3.25
C ILE A 28 -5.25 17.36 -3.53
N PHE A 29 -4.74 17.86 -4.67
CA PHE A 29 -4.73 19.30 -4.97
C PHE A 29 -5.44 19.67 -6.28
N GLY A 30 -5.86 18.69 -7.10
CA GLY A 30 -6.37 18.95 -8.44
C GLY A 30 -5.31 19.40 -9.44
N ASP A 31 -4.02 19.26 -9.10
CA ASP A 31 -2.90 19.60 -9.97
C ASP A 31 -1.73 18.63 -9.77
N LYS A 32 -1.37 17.90 -10.82
CA LYS A 32 -0.21 16.99 -10.88
C LYS A 32 1.11 17.67 -10.55
N LYS A 33 1.24 18.99 -10.79
CA LYS A 33 2.51 19.70 -10.73
C LYS A 33 2.98 20.03 -9.32
N ILE A 34 2.09 20.11 -8.32
CA ILE A 34 2.47 20.55 -6.96
C ILE A 34 3.51 19.61 -6.36
N LEU A 35 3.22 18.31 -6.23
CA LEU A 35 4.20 17.35 -5.69
C LEU A 35 5.27 16.94 -6.71
N LEU A 36 5.07 17.21 -8.00
CA LEU A 36 6.13 17.03 -9.01
C LEU A 36 7.20 18.13 -8.89
N ASN A 37 6.80 19.38 -8.68
CA ASN A 37 7.70 20.52 -8.56
C ASN A 37 8.30 20.61 -7.14
N THR A 38 7.54 20.20 -6.13
CA THR A 38 7.94 20.32 -4.72
C THR A 38 7.68 19.01 -3.95
N PRO A 39 8.38 17.92 -4.29
CA PRO A 39 8.18 16.62 -3.65
C PRO A 39 8.53 16.62 -2.14
N GLY A 40 9.35 17.57 -1.69
CA GLY A 40 9.69 17.75 -0.27
C GLY A 40 8.49 18.09 0.63
N LEU A 41 7.35 18.54 0.07
CA LEU A 41 6.13 18.74 0.85
C LEU A 41 5.67 17.47 1.57
N VAL A 42 5.95 16.28 1.01
CA VAL A 42 5.62 14.99 1.64
C VAL A 42 6.49 14.69 2.88
N GLU A 43 7.63 15.37 3.03
CA GLU A 43 8.49 15.30 4.23
C GLU A 43 8.17 16.40 5.24
N THR A 44 7.90 17.63 4.76
CA THR A 44 7.87 18.81 5.62
C THR A 44 6.47 19.23 6.06
N ASP A 45 5.42 18.86 5.33
CA ASP A 45 4.04 19.12 5.71
C ASP A 45 3.38 17.81 6.19
N PRO A 46 3.05 17.69 7.49
CA PRO A 46 2.48 16.45 8.03
C PRO A 46 1.08 16.13 7.48
N VAL A 47 0.27 17.15 7.14
CA VAL A 47 -1.05 16.92 6.55
C VAL A 47 -0.89 16.36 5.14
N VAL A 48 0.02 16.92 4.34
CA VAL A 48 0.33 16.37 3.01
C VAL A 48 0.91 14.96 3.12
N ALA A 49 1.83 14.72 4.05
CA ALA A 49 2.41 13.41 4.29
C ALA A 49 1.32 12.35 4.55
N PHE A 50 0.37 12.61 5.46
CA PHE A 50 -0.73 11.68 5.71
C PHE A 50 -1.72 11.57 4.55
N LYS A 51 -2.03 12.67 3.85
CA LYS A 51 -2.91 12.62 2.67
C LYS A 51 -2.34 11.71 1.59
N THR A 52 -1.02 11.69 1.36
CA THR A 52 -0.42 10.77 0.39
C THR A 52 -0.53 9.30 0.78
N ALA A 53 -0.39 8.99 2.08
CA ALA A 53 -0.57 7.63 2.59
C ALA A 53 -2.04 7.17 2.48
N ILE A 54 -2.99 8.04 2.82
CA ILE A 54 -4.43 7.77 2.70
C ILE A 54 -4.80 7.63 1.21
N TYR A 55 -4.31 8.51 0.34
CA TYR A 55 -4.49 8.40 -1.12
C TYR A 55 -4.07 7.02 -1.61
N PHE A 56 -2.87 6.56 -1.27
CA PHE A 56 -2.40 5.23 -1.66
C PHE A 56 -3.31 4.12 -1.13
N TRP A 57 -3.73 4.22 0.13
CA TRP A 57 -4.59 3.22 0.77
C TRP A 57 -5.98 3.11 0.11
N MET A 58 -6.52 4.23 -0.35
CA MET A 58 -7.88 4.35 -0.88
C MET A 58 -7.98 4.11 -2.40
N THR A 59 -6.86 4.20 -3.13
CA THR A 59 -6.89 4.25 -4.60
C THR A 59 -6.52 2.89 -5.21
N PRO A 60 -7.39 2.25 -6.01
CA PRO A 60 -7.02 1.07 -6.78
C PRO A 60 -6.04 1.42 -7.89
N GLU A 61 -5.13 0.48 -8.22
CA GLU A 61 -4.10 0.69 -9.26
C GLU A 61 -4.22 -0.39 -10.33
N THR A 62 -4.78 -0.06 -11.50
CA THR A 62 -4.99 -0.93 -12.68
C THR A 62 -5.53 -2.33 -12.37
N ARG A 63 -4.65 -3.25 -11.91
CA ARG A 63 -4.97 -4.64 -11.57
C ARG A 63 -5.14 -4.87 -10.06
N LYS A 64 -4.59 -4.00 -9.22
CA LYS A 64 -4.67 -4.07 -7.75
C LYS A 64 -5.96 -3.40 -7.27
N PRO A 65 -6.75 -4.04 -6.38
CA PRO A 65 -7.80 -3.33 -5.65
C PRO A 65 -7.19 -2.30 -4.69
N SER A 66 -8.02 -1.42 -4.12
CA SER A 66 -7.59 -0.57 -3.02
C SER A 66 -7.37 -1.42 -1.75
N ALA A 67 -6.40 -1.03 -0.91
CA ALA A 67 -6.22 -1.68 0.39
C ALA A 67 -7.45 -1.48 1.30
N HIS A 68 -8.14 -0.34 1.13
CA HIS A 68 -9.41 -0.08 1.78
C HIS A 68 -10.49 -1.11 1.45
N ASP A 69 -10.73 -1.40 0.17
CA ASP A 69 -11.79 -2.33 -0.23
C ASP A 69 -11.49 -3.76 0.22
N VAL A 70 -10.20 -4.14 0.27
CA VAL A 70 -9.75 -5.41 0.85
C VAL A 70 -10.12 -5.49 2.33
N MET A 71 -9.72 -4.50 3.13
CA MET A 71 -9.92 -4.55 4.60
C MET A 71 -11.38 -4.32 5.02
N THR A 72 -12.19 -3.71 4.17
CA THR A 72 -13.64 -3.52 4.44
C THR A 72 -14.52 -4.63 3.85
N GLY A 73 -13.92 -5.65 3.22
CA GLY A 73 -14.65 -6.78 2.64
C GLY A 73 -15.41 -6.47 1.35
N LYS A 74 -15.18 -5.29 0.75
CA LYS A 74 -15.79 -4.89 -0.53
C LYS A 74 -15.12 -5.55 -1.72
N TRP A 75 -13.80 -5.77 -1.66
CA TRP A 75 -13.10 -6.51 -2.69
C TRP A 75 -13.37 -8.01 -2.56
N GLN A 76 -13.85 -8.61 -3.65
CA GLN A 76 -14.05 -10.04 -3.76
C GLN A 76 -13.07 -10.60 -4.80
N PRO A 77 -12.24 -11.61 -4.46
CA PRO A 77 -11.22 -12.11 -5.36
C PRO A 77 -11.86 -12.76 -6.58
N SER A 78 -11.35 -12.41 -7.77
CA SER A 78 -11.72 -13.07 -9.01
C SER A 78 -11.24 -14.53 -9.03
N ALA A 79 -11.70 -15.32 -10.01
CA ALA A 79 -11.15 -16.66 -10.22
C ALA A 79 -9.62 -16.63 -10.45
N ALA A 80 -9.11 -15.62 -11.14
CA ALA A 80 -7.68 -15.43 -11.37
C ALA A 80 -6.91 -15.07 -10.10
N ASP A 81 -7.51 -14.29 -9.19
CA ASP A 81 -6.92 -13.96 -7.89
C ASP A 81 -6.86 -15.19 -7.00
N LYS A 82 -7.96 -15.96 -6.94
CA LYS A 82 -8.02 -17.23 -6.19
C LYS A 82 -6.99 -18.23 -6.68
N ALA A 83 -6.83 -18.38 -8.00
CA ALA A 83 -5.84 -19.25 -8.61
C ALA A 83 -4.39 -18.87 -8.23
N LYS A 84 -4.15 -17.59 -7.89
CA LYS A 84 -2.87 -17.04 -7.44
C LYS A 84 -2.72 -17.00 -5.92
N GLY A 85 -3.61 -17.67 -5.20
CA GLY A 85 -3.61 -17.74 -3.74
C GLY A 85 -4.00 -16.45 -3.04
N ARG A 86 -4.52 -15.43 -3.76
CA ARG A 86 -4.88 -14.14 -3.17
C ARG A 86 -6.23 -14.22 -2.49
N THR A 87 -6.26 -13.87 -1.21
CA THR A 87 -7.45 -13.93 -0.36
C THR A 87 -7.68 -12.59 0.34
N PRO A 88 -8.93 -12.23 0.69
CA PRO A 88 -9.21 -11.01 1.46
C PRO A 88 -8.52 -11.05 2.83
N GLY A 89 -7.88 -9.96 3.22
CA GLY A 89 -7.23 -9.83 4.53
C GLY A 89 -5.96 -8.97 4.49
N PHE A 90 -5.32 -8.84 5.65
CA PHE A 90 -4.13 -7.99 5.79
C PHE A 90 -2.99 -8.39 4.86
N GLY A 91 -2.78 -9.68 4.56
CA GLY A 91 -1.75 -10.14 3.64
C GLY A 91 -1.91 -9.58 2.23
N MET A 92 -3.15 -9.41 1.77
CA MET A 92 -3.42 -8.79 0.47
C MET A 92 -3.02 -7.29 0.45
N THR A 93 -3.07 -6.60 1.59
CA THR A 93 -2.57 -5.22 1.69
C THR A 93 -1.04 -5.15 1.59
N ILE A 94 -0.31 -6.13 2.15
CA ILE A 94 1.13 -6.27 1.95
C ILE A 94 1.45 -6.48 0.47
N LEU A 95 0.67 -7.32 -0.22
CA LEU A 95 0.83 -7.56 -1.65
C LEU A 95 0.59 -6.30 -2.49
N ILE A 96 -0.41 -5.49 -2.14
CA ILE A 96 -0.70 -4.20 -2.78
C ILE A 96 0.50 -3.25 -2.62
N VAL A 97 1.02 -3.13 -1.40
CA VAL A 97 2.11 -2.21 -1.04
C VAL A 97 3.43 -2.61 -1.70
N ASN A 98 3.85 -3.88 -1.58
CA ASN A 98 5.19 -4.29 -2.01
C ASN A 98 5.30 -5.78 -2.39
N GLY A 99 4.28 -6.31 -3.06
CA GLY A 99 4.15 -7.75 -3.28
C GLY A 99 5.30 -8.42 -4.02
N GLU A 100 5.97 -7.76 -4.98
CA GLU A 100 7.08 -8.37 -5.72
C GLU A 100 8.30 -8.71 -4.84
N LEU A 101 8.54 -7.88 -3.82
CA LEU A 101 9.64 -8.04 -2.88
C LEU A 101 9.27 -8.92 -1.68
N GLU A 102 8.02 -8.85 -1.22
CA GLU A 102 7.62 -9.42 0.08
C GLU A 102 6.75 -10.68 -0.03
N CYS A 103 5.99 -10.83 -1.12
CA CYS A 103 5.00 -11.90 -1.27
C CYS A 103 5.49 -13.02 -2.20
N ASN A 104 4.91 -14.21 -2.05
CA ASN A 104 5.37 -15.44 -2.70
C ASN A 104 6.84 -15.79 -2.40
N LYS A 105 7.32 -15.43 -1.19
CA LYS A 105 8.69 -15.72 -0.70
C LYS A 105 8.71 -16.72 0.46
N GLY A 106 7.55 -17.32 0.78
CA GLY A 106 7.36 -18.17 1.94
C GLY A 106 7.12 -17.39 3.24
N GLU A 107 6.80 -18.13 4.31
CA GLU A 107 6.34 -17.57 5.59
C GLU A 107 7.44 -16.93 6.44
N ASN A 108 8.70 -17.14 6.07
CA ASN A 108 9.87 -16.63 6.82
C ASN A 108 10.39 -15.29 6.31
N ASN A 109 9.70 -14.64 5.36
CA ASN A 109 10.08 -13.31 4.87
C ASN A 109 10.01 -12.29 6.03
N TYR A 110 11.15 -11.68 6.36
CA TYR A 110 11.27 -10.75 7.49
C TYR A 110 10.33 -9.53 7.35
N SER A 111 10.35 -8.86 6.19
CA SER A 111 9.56 -7.64 5.96
C SER A 111 8.06 -7.90 6.08
N MET A 112 7.59 -9.02 5.53
CA MET A 112 6.19 -9.43 5.69
C MET A 112 5.84 -9.66 7.16
N LYS A 113 6.69 -10.39 7.91
CA LYS A 113 6.46 -10.66 9.34
C LYS A 113 6.45 -9.40 10.19
N ASP A 114 7.30 -8.43 9.89
CA ASP A 114 7.34 -7.14 10.60
C ASP A 114 6.01 -6.38 10.45
N ARG A 115 5.48 -6.31 9.22
CA ARG A 115 4.14 -5.73 8.97
C ARG A 115 3.04 -6.43 9.74
N ILE A 116 3.05 -7.77 9.75
CA ILE A 116 2.08 -8.58 10.50
C ILE A 116 2.19 -8.30 12.01
N GLY A 117 3.42 -8.18 12.53
CA GLY A 117 3.68 -7.83 13.92
C GLY A 117 3.04 -6.51 14.33
N PHE A 118 3.23 -5.45 13.53
CA PHE A 118 2.57 -4.15 13.80
C PHE A 118 1.06 -4.22 13.70
N TYR A 119 0.51 -4.96 12.72
CA TYR A 119 -0.94 -5.15 12.61
C TYR A 119 -1.51 -5.81 13.87
N GLN A 120 -0.92 -6.92 14.31
CA GLN A 120 -1.34 -7.63 15.53
C GLN A 120 -1.17 -6.78 16.79
N PHE A 121 -0.09 -5.99 16.87
CA PHE A 121 0.11 -5.03 17.95
C PHE A 121 -1.04 -4.02 18.03
N PHE A 122 -1.44 -3.43 16.90
CA PHE A 122 -2.53 -2.46 16.87
C PHE A 122 -3.91 -3.07 17.10
N LEU A 123 -4.18 -4.28 16.61
CA LEU A 123 -5.40 -5.02 16.95
C LEU A 123 -5.56 -5.15 18.47
N LYS A 124 -4.49 -5.60 19.16
CA LYS A 124 -4.47 -5.71 20.62
C LYS A 124 -4.68 -4.35 21.28
N LYS A 125 -4.00 -3.30 20.80
CA LYS A 125 -4.08 -1.96 21.40
C LYS A 125 -5.47 -1.34 21.26
N LEU A 126 -6.17 -1.62 20.17
CA LEU A 126 -7.52 -1.13 19.87
C LEU A 126 -8.64 -2.00 20.43
N GLY A 127 -8.33 -3.17 21.00
CA GLY A 127 -9.34 -4.10 21.52
C GLY A 127 -10.16 -4.77 20.42
N VAL A 128 -9.61 -4.90 19.22
CA VAL A 128 -10.27 -5.51 18.05
C VAL A 128 -9.63 -6.87 17.76
N THR A 129 -10.45 -7.85 17.35
CA THR A 129 -9.98 -9.17 16.95
C THR A 129 -10.11 -9.36 15.44
N ASP A 130 -9.12 -10.03 14.85
CA ASP A 130 -9.17 -10.58 13.50
C ASP A 130 -8.88 -12.09 13.63
N PRO A 131 -9.91 -12.91 13.92
CA PRO A 131 -9.72 -14.32 14.29
C PRO A 131 -9.15 -15.17 13.16
N ASN A 132 -9.38 -14.77 11.90
CA ASN A 132 -8.87 -15.50 10.75
C ASN A 132 -7.46 -15.02 10.35
N CYS A 133 -7.09 -13.78 10.70
CA CYS A 133 -5.82 -13.12 10.38
C CYS A 133 -5.23 -13.67 9.08
N ALA A 134 -5.95 -13.46 7.96
CA ALA A 134 -5.47 -13.73 6.61
C ALA A 134 -4.35 -12.73 6.26
N CYS A 135 -3.28 -12.80 7.05
CA CYS A 135 -2.29 -11.78 7.30
C CYS A 135 -1.00 -12.04 6.51
N SER A 136 -0.74 -13.31 6.18
CA SER A 136 0.40 -13.68 5.36
C SER A 136 0.10 -13.51 3.87
N CYS A 137 1.08 -13.00 3.12
CA CYS A 137 1.12 -13.07 1.67
C CYS A 137 2.20 -14.02 1.15
N GLY A 138 2.74 -14.89 2.02
CA GLY A 138 3.89 -15.75 1.73
C GLY A 138 3.70 -16.71 0.55
N LYS A 139 2.44 -17.00 0.19
CA LYS A 139 2.02 -17.85 -0.94
C LYS A 139 1.19 -17.12 -2.00
N MET A 140 1.00 -15.81 -1.86
CA MET A 140 0.20 -15.02 -2.80
C MET A 140 1.09 -14.55 -3.96
N GLU A 141 0.78 -14.95 -5.18
CA GLU A 141 1.56 -14.48 -6.34
C GLU A 141 1.34 -12.97 -6.55
N PRO A 142 2.40 -12.16 -6.65
CA PRO A 142 2.29 -10.72 -6.83
C PRO A 142 1.63 -10.36 -8.16
N TYR A 143 1.03 -9.16 -8.24
CA TYR A 143 0.67 -8.59 -9.54
C TYR A 143 1.97 -8.28 -10.30
N LYS A 144 2.03 -8.70 -11.57
CA LYS A 144 3.11 -8.34 -12.50
C LYS A 144 2.60 -7.21 -13.40
N TYR A 145 3.44 -6.22 -13.60
CA TYR A 145 3.21 -5.10 -14.52
C TYR A 145 3.86 -5.39 -15.87
#